data_AF-A0A835IPK9-F1
#
_entry.id   AF-A0A835IPK9-F1
#
_cell.length_a   1.000
_cell.length_b   1.000
_cell.length_c   1.000
_cell.angle_alpha   90.00
_cell.angle_beta   90.00
_cell.angle_gamma   90.00
#
_symmetry.space_group_name_H-M   'P 1'
#
loop_
_entity.id
_entity.type
_entity.pdbx_description
1 polymer ?
#
loop_
_entity_poly.entity_id
_entity_poly.type
_entity_poly.pdbx_seq_one_letter_code
_entity_poly.pdbx_strand_id
1 'polypeptide(L)'
;MAFFVLVTFGQAEKLSRRQEVANVVLYFSVRTATTHTPKFLGLPLGAWVEEGGPELVGEGIVIGFVDTGIDPTHPSFSDDISEHVFPVLEHFSGICEVTSDFPSGSCNRKLIGACHFAASAITRGIFNASQDYASPFDGDGHGSISVYKALYKSFGGFAVDVVAAIDHVHMLINSLSMKSMNI
;
A
#
# COMPACT_ATOMS: atom_id res chain seq x y z
N MET A 1 11.29 16.60 -4.49
CA MET A 1 12.09 15.40 -4.16
C MET A 1 12.30 15.39 -2.65
N ALA A 2 11.79 14.37 -1.97
CA ALA A 2 11.97 14.16 -0.53
C ALA A 2 12.99 13.05 -0.31
N PHE A 3 13.70 13.07 0.83
CA PHE A 3 14.63 12.01 1.20
C PHE A 3 14.57 11.77 2.72
N PHE A 4 14.83 10.53 3.13
CA PHE A 4 14.77 10.12 4.53
C PHE A 4 16.15 9.80 5.06
N VAL A 5 16.49 10.35 6.22
CA VAL A 5 17.79 10.13 6.87
C VAL A 5 17.59 9.91 8.36
N LEU A 6 18.23 8.86 8.88
CA LEU A 6 18.31 8.63 10.32
C LEU A 6 19.44 9.51 10.88
N VAL A 7 19.07 10.51 11.68
CA VAL A 7 20.01 11.50 12.22
C VAL A 7 19.71 11.77 13.69
N THR A 8 20.72 12.20 14.44
CA THR A 8 20.53 12.71 15.80
C THR A 8 19.87 14.09 15.79
N PHE A 9 19.32 14.54 16.92
CA PHE A 9 18.70 15.86 17.03
C PHE A 9 19.65 17.00 16.61
N GLY A 10 20.91 16.95 17.08
CA GLY A 10 21.91 17.96 16.70
C GLY A 10 22.32 17.93 15.22
N GLN A 11 22.18 16.78 14.56
CA GLN A 11 22.38 16.67 13.11
C GLN A 11 21.16 17.18 12.33
N ALA A 12 19.94 16.89 12.79
CA ALA A 12 18.71 17.42 12.21
C ALA A 12 18.67 18.96 12.26
N GLU A 13 19.11 19.56 13.36
CA GLU A 13 19.20 21.02 13.50
C GLU A 13 20.23 21.64 12.53
N LYS A 14 21.35 20.94 12.29
CA LYS A 14 22.34 21.40 11.30
C LYS A 14 21.78 21.32 9.88
N LEU A 15 21.00 20.28 9.57
CA LEU A 15 20.34 20.11 8.27
C LEU A 15 19.24 21.14 8.06
N SER A 16 18.42 21.46 9.07
CA SER A 16 17.32 22.43 8.93
C SER A 16 17.79 23.86 8.64
N ARG A 17 19.06 24.17 8.92
CA ARG A 17 19.69 25.47 8.64
C ARG A 17 20.32 25.56 7.24
N ARG A 18 20.33 24.47 6.47
CA ARG A 18 20.85 24.46 5.09
C ARG A 18 19.84 25.13 4.15
N GLN A 19 20.32 25.96 3.23
CA GLN A 19 19.46 26.68 2.29
C GLN A 19 18.74 25.75 1.31
N GLU A 20 19.32 24.57 1.08
CA GLU A 20 18.77 23.50 0.24
C GLU A 20 17.66 22.70 0.94
N VAL A 21 17.47 22.87 2.25
CA VAL A 21 16.49 22.13 3.06
C VAL A 21 15.29 23.01 3.35
N ALA A 22 14.16 22.73 2.70
CA ALA A 22 12.94 23.52 2.86
C ALA A 22 12.25 23.29 4.22
N ASN A 23 12.27 22.05 4.72
CA ASN A 23 11.65 21.71 6.01
C ASN A 23 12.28 20.42 6.59
N VAL A 24 12.27 20.29 7.91
CA VAL A 24 12.63 19.07 8.64
C VAL A 24 11.48 18.73 9.57
N VAL A 25 10.86 17.58 9.34
CA VAL A 25 9.72 17.10 10.12
C VAL A 25 10.15 15.90 10.94
N LEU A 26 9.79 15.89 12.23
CA LEU A 26 9.99 14.73 13.09
C LEU A 26 9.10 13.58 12.61
N TYR A 27 9.68 12.39 12.54
CA TYR A 27 8.91 11.20 12.19
C TYR A 27 7.88 10.89 13.30
N PHE A 28 6.74 10.33 12.91
CA PHE A 28 5.71 9.83 13.81
C PHE A 28 5.22 8.45 13.33
N SER A 29 4.57 7.70 14.22
CA SER A 29 3.94 6.42 13.89
C SER A 29 2.52 6.64 13.36
N VAL A 30 2.13 5.82 12.39
CA VAL A 30 0.79 5.80 11.79
C VAL A 30 0.07 4.55 12.26
N ARG A 31 -1.22 4.63 12.61
CA ARG A 31 -2.03 3.47 13.03
C ARG A 31 -2.96 3.00 11.92
N THR A 32 -3.26 1.70 11.90
CA THR A 32 -4.21 1.08 10.96
C THR A 32 -5.65 1.44 11.32
N ALA A 33 -6.50 1.59 10.31
CA ALA A 33 -7.94 1.76 10.46
C ALA A 33 -8.68 0.99 9.37
N THR A 34 -9.75 0.27 9.71
CA THR A 34 -10.62 -0.39 8.72
C THR A 34 -11.94 0.35 8.63
N THR A 35 -12.38 0.68 7.42
CA THR A 35 -13.76 1.14 7.16
C THR A 35 -14.47 0.15 6.26
N HIS A 36 -15.73 -0.13 6.58
CA HIS A 36 -16.68 -0.87 5.74
C HIS A 36 -17.50 0.14 4.92
N THR A 37 -17.39 0.11 3.59
CA THR A 37 -17.82 1.27 2.77
C THR A 37 -18.86 1.02 1.66
N PRO A 38 -19.02 -0.15 1.00
CA PRO A 38 -19.91 -0.19 -0.18
C PRO A 38 -21.37 0.16 0.13
N LYS A 39 -21.92 -0.41 1.21
CA LYS A 39 -23.31 -0.17 1.64
C LYS A 39 -23.50 1.21 2.28
N PHE A 40 -22.47 1.73 2.95
CA PHE A 40 -22.48 3.06 3.56
C PHE A 40 -22.47 4.17 2.50
N LEU A 41 -21.80 3.94 1.37
CA LEU A 41 -21.69 4.90 0.27
C LEU A 41 -22.85 4.83 -0.74
N GLY A 42 -23.81 3.93 -0.55
CA GLY A 42 -24.97 3.79 -1.46
C GLY A 42 -24.64 3.29 -2.87
N LEU A 43 -23.41 2.81 -3.10
CA LEU A 43 -22.90 2.42 -4.43
C LEU A 43 -23.75 1.35 -5.15
N PRO A 44 -24.32 0.31 -4.48
CA PRO A 44 -25.13 -0.70 -5.15
C PRO A 44 -26.38 -0.18 -5.85
N LEU A 45 -26.83 1.04 -5.50
CA LEU A 45 -28.01 1.69 -6.07
C LEU A 45 -27.67 3.02 -6.75
N GLY A 46 -26.38 3.40 -6.82
CA GLY A 46 -25.89 4.70 -7.29
C GLY A 46 -24.98 4.56 -8.50
N ALA A 47 -23.80 5.18 -8.43
CA ALA A 47 -22.84 5.31 -9.55
C ALA A 47 -22.51 3.99 -10.28
N TRP A 48 -22.59 2.83 -9.60
CA TRP A 48 -22.37 1.54 -10.26
C TRP A 48 -23.45 1.15 -11.26
N VAL A 49 -24.69 1.59 -11.07
CA VAL A 49 -25.81 1.30 -12.00
C VAL A 49 -25.71 2.19 -13.25
N GLU A 50 -25.21 3.42 -13.11
CA GLU A 50 -25.07 4.37 -14.22
C GLU A 50 -23.89 4.03 -15.16
N GLU A 51 -22.84 3.40 -14.62
CA GLU A 51 -21.59 3.04 -15.34
C GLU A 51 -21.56 1.58 -15.82
N GLY A 52 -22.72 0.93 -15.99
CA GLY A 52 -22.81 -0.42 -16.60
C GLY A 52 -22.82 -1.60 -15.63
N GLY A 53 -22.91 -1.35 -14.32
CA GLY A 53 -22.99 -2.38 -13.28
C GLY A 53 -21.65 -2.56 -12.52
N PRO A 54 -21.68 -3.18 -11.32
CA PRO A 54 -20.50 -3.33 -10.46
C PRO A 54 -19.35 -4.13 -11.09
N GLU A 55 -19.62 -4.85 -12.18
CA GLU A 55 -18.64 -5.69 -12.89
C GLU A 55 -17.79 -4.91 -13.89
N LEU A 56 -18.29 -3.77 -14.41
CA LEU A 56 -17.61 -2.97 -15.44
C LEU A 56 -17.02 -1.66 -14.88
N VAL A 57 -17.46 -1.21 -13.71
CA VAL A 57 -16.97 0.04 -13.10
C VAL A 57 -15.54 -0.12 -12.62
N GLY A 58 -14.65 0.75 -13.11
CA GLY A 58 -13.25 0.83 -12.69
C GLY A 58 -12.28 -0.01 -13.53
N GLU A 59 -12.73 -0.59 -14.64
CA GLU A 59 -11.83 -1.20 -15.61
C GLU A 59 -10.82 -0.15 -16.16
N GLY A 60 -9.55 -0.53 -16.27
CA GLY A 60 -8.47 0.38 -16.69
C GLY A 60 -8.02 1.38 -15.63
N ILE A 61 -8.64 1.39 -14.44
CA ILE A 61 -8.22 2.20 -13.30
C ILE A 61 -7.33 1.39 -12.37
N VAL A 62 -6.10 1.86 -12.16
CA VAL A 62 -5.20 1.29 -11.16
C VAL A 62 -5.37 2.04 -9.84
N ILE A 63 -5.68 1.28 -8.78
CA ILE A 63 -5.81 1.81 -7.43
C ILE A 63 -4.69 1.25 -6.56
N GLY A 64 -3.84 2.14 -6.03
CA GLY A 64 -2.81 1.78 -5.06
C GLY A 64 -3.34 1.82 -3.64
N PHE A 65 -2.91 0.86 -2.83
CA PHE A 65 -3.25 0.79 -1.40
C PHE A 65 -1.98 0.64 -0.57
N VAL A 66 -1.80 1.49 0.44
CA VAL A 66 -0.75 1.32 1.47
C VAL A 66 -1.41 0.81 2.75
N ASP A 67 -1.16 -0.46 3.09
CA ASP A 67 -1.84 -1.19 4.17
C ASP A 67 -0.89 -2.23 4.83
N THR A 68 -1.42 -3.29 5.46
CA THR A 68 -0.65 -4.38 6.11
C THR A 68 -0.21 -5.52 5.19
N GLY A 69 -0.35 -5.36 3.87
CA GLY A 69 -0.08 -6.40 2.89
C GLY A 69 -1.35 -7.04 2.36
N ILE A 70 -1.21 -8.11 1.58
CA ILE A 70 -2.33 -8.76 0.87
C ILE A 70 -2.24 -10.29 0.96
N ASP A 71 -3.40 -10.94 1.05
CA ASP A 71 -3.55 -12.37 0.75
C ASP A 71 -3.84 -12.55 -0.75
N PRO A 72 -2.86 -12.99 -1.56
CA PRO A 72 -3.04 -13.14 -3.00
C PRO A 72 -3.99 -14.28 -3.38
N THR A 73 -4.33 -15.17 -2.43
CA THR A 73 -5.20 -16.32 -2.67
C THR A 73 -6.68 -16.00 -2.45
N HIS A 74 -6.99 -14.81 -1.94
CA HIS A 74 -8.37 -14.42 -1.65
C HIS A 74 -9.18 -14.26 -2.95
N PRO A 75 -10.40 -14.83 -3.06
CA PRO A 75 -11.18 -14.82 -4.31
C PRO A 75 -11.44 -13.44 -4.91
N SER A 76 -11.46 -12.39 -4.07
CA SER A 76 -11.59 -11.00 -4.54
C SER A 76 -10.45 -10.53 -5.46
N PHE A 77 -9.28 -11.18 -5.45
CA PHE A 77 -8.15 -10.87 -6.33
C PHE A 77 -7.97 -11.86 -7.47
N SER A 78 -8.86 -12.85 -7.58
CA SER A 78 -8.79 -13.81 -8.66
C SER A 78 -9.17 -13.15 -10.00
N ASP A 79 -8.43 -13.50 -11.05
CA ASP A 79 -8.63 -13.03 -12.42
C ASP A 79 -9.27 -14.09 -13.35
N ASP A 80 -9.73 -15.20 -12.76
CA ASP A 80 -10.38 -16.34 -13.44
C ASP A 80 -11.92 -16.37 -13.31
N ILE A 81 -12.49 -15.59 -12.36
CA ILE A 81 -13.93 -15.61 -12.03
C ILE A 81 -14.73 -14.63 -12.89
N SER A 82 -14.08 -13.72 -13.62
CA SER A 82 -14.77 -12.79 -14.51
C SER A 82 -14.93 -13.39 -15.91
N GLU A 83 -16.14 -13.38 -16.46
CA GLU A 83 -16.37 -13.67 -17.89
C GLU A 83 -15.59 -12.71 -18.80
N HIS A 84 -15.07 -11.61 -18.25
CA HIS A 84 -14.26 -10.60 -18.91
C HIS A 84 -12.81 -10.70 -18.41
N VAL A 85 -11.89 -10.87 -19.35
CA VAL A 85 -10.47 -10.98 -19.06
C VAL A 85 -9.91 -9.58 -18.79
N PHE A 86 -9.34 -9.36 -17.60
CA PHE A 86 -8.68 -8.09 -17.29
C PHE A 86 -7.57 -7.79 -18.31
N PRO A 87 -7.55 -6.58 -18.92
CA PRO A 87 -6.52 -6.22 -19.89
C PRO A 87 -5.15 -6.12 -19.23
N VAL A 88 -4.12 -6.56 -19.94
CA VAL A 88 -2.74 -6.31 -19.51
C VAL A 88 -2.44 -4.83 -19.71
N LEU A 89 -2.08 -4.14 -18.63
CA LEU A 89 -1.74 -2.72 -18.68
C LEU A 89 -0.32 -2.55 -19.23
N GLU A 90 -0.19 -2.24 -20.52
CA GLU A 90 1.11 -2.10 -21.21
C GLU A 90 2.04 -1.04 -20.59
N HIS A 91 1.48 -0.08 -19.85
CA HIS A 91 2.23 1.04 -19.25
C HIS A 91 2.38 0.94 -17.73
N PHE A 92 1.87 -0.13 -17.10
CA PHE A 92 2.05 -0.32 -15.66
C PHE A 92 3.39 -1.00 -15.38
N SER A 93 4.29 -0.28 -14.71
CA SER A 93 5.62 -0.77 -14.33
C SER A 93 5.76 -1.04 -12.82
N GLY A 94 4.67 -1.44 -12.16
CA GLY A 94 4.71 -1.80 -10.74
C GLY A 94 5.52 -3.06 -10.49
N ILE A 95 6.08 -3.16 -9.28
CA ILE A 95 6.86 -4.31 -8.84
C ILE A 95 5.93 -5.35 -8.22
N CYS A 96 6.07 -6.61 -8.65
CA CYS A 96 5.60 -7.76 -7.88
C CYS A 96 6.81 -8.42 -7.23
N GLU A 97 7.02 -8.14 -5.96
CA GLU A 97 8.12 -8.66 -5.18
C GLU A 97 7.93 -10.16 -4.93
N VAL A 98 8.98 -10.95 -5.15
CA VAL A 98 8.94 -12.40 -4.97
C VAL A 98 9.72 -12.77 -3.71
N THR A 99 9.03 -13.41 -2.76
CA THR A 99 9.60 -13.94 -1.52
C THR A 99 9.16 -15.40 -1.33
N SER A 100 9.66 -16.07 -0.27
CA SER A 100 9.29 -17.46 0.02
C SER A 100 7.80 -17.66 0.32
N ASP A 101 7.17 -16.63 0.88
CA ASP A 101 5.77 -16.56 1.30
C ASP A 101 4.89 -15.74 0.34
N PHE A 102 5.50 -15.12 -0.67
CA PHE A 102 4.83 -14.45 -1.79
C PHE A 102 5.51 -14.88 -3.10
N PRO A 103 5.29 -16.14 -3.53
CA PRO A 103 6.01 -16.73 -4.66
C PRO A 103 5.63 -16.11 -6.00
N SER A 104 6.41 -16.44 -7.03
CA SER A 104 6.08 -16.10 -8.42
C SER A 104 4.68 -16.63 -8.77
N GLY A 105 3.82 -15.74 -9.27
CA GLY A 105 2.40 -16.04 -9.56
C GLY A 105 1.41 -15.54 -8.50
N SER A 106 1.89 -14.96 -7.39
CA SER A 106 1.01 -14.27 -6.44
C SER A 106 0.39 -13.00 -7.01
N CYS A 107 1.07 -12.31 -7.93
CA CYS A 107 0.45 -11.28 -8.76
C CYS A 107 -0.14 -11.90 -10.04
N ASN A 108 -1.26 -11.33 -10.51
CA ASN A 108 -2.00 -11.76 -11.68
C ASN A 108 -2.54 -10.53 -12.44
N ARG A 109 -3.55 -10.69 -13.30
CA ARG A 109 -4.08 -9.56 -14.08
C ARG A 109 -4.94 -8.59 -13.27
N LYS A 110 -5.31 -8.95 -12.04
CA LYS A 110 -6.08 -8.13 -11.10
C LYS A 110 -5.19 -7.54 -10.00
N LEU A 111 -4.38 -8.37 -9.35
CA LEU A 111 -3.29 -7.95 -8.47
C LEU A 111 -2.02 -7.77 -9.29
N ILE A 112 -1.84 -6.58 -9.87
CA ILE A 112 -0.78 -6.31 -10.84
C ILE A 112 0.57 -5.91 -10.22
N GLY A 113 0.61 -5.61 -8.92
CA GLY A 113 1.81 -5.22 -8.19
C GLY A 113 1.66 -5.48 -6.69
N ALA A 114 2.77 -5.79 -6.04
CA ALA A 114 2.84 -6.08 -4.61
C ALA A 114 4.27 -5.88 -4.11
N CYS A 115 4.52 -4.93 -3.21
CA CYS A 115 5.82 -4.81 -2.53
C CYS A 115 5.66 -4.39 -1.06
N HIS A 116 6.72 -4.58 -0.28
CA HIS A 116 6.73 -4.22 1.14
C HIS A 116 7.82 -3.21 1.50
N PHE A 117 7.55 -2.44 2.55
CA PHE A 117 8.44 -1.39 3.07
C PHE A 117 8.60 -1.58 4.59
N ALA A 118 9.71 -2.20 4.99
CA ALA A 118 10.03 -2.50 6.39
C ALA A 118 11.33 -1.84 6.90
N ALA A 119 12.02 -1.07 6.06
CA ALA A 119 13.40 -0.65 6.31
C ALA A 119 13.55 0.14 7.61
N SER A 120 12.63 1.05 7.91
CA SER A 120 12.65 1.82 9.16
C SER A 120 12.32 0.94 10.37
N ALA A 121 11.32 0.05 10.27
CA ALA A 121 10.99 -0.89 11.34
C ALA A 121 12.17 -1.81 11.71
N ILE A 122 12.89 -2.32 10.70
CA ILE A 122 14.07 -3.18 10.86
C ILE A 122 15.21 -2.40 11.51
N THR A 123 15.54 -1.22 10.96
CA THR A 123 16.65 -0.39 11.46
C THR A 123 16.47 0.02 12.93
N ARG A 124 15.21 0.17 13.36
CA ARG A 124 14.88 0.53 14.75
C ARG A 124 14.81 -0.67 15.70
N GLY A 125 14.96 -1.89 15.19
CA GLY A 125 14.87 -3.13 15.99
C GLY A 125 13.46 -3.41 16.52
N ILE A 126 12.42 -2.86 15.89
CA ILE A 126 11.02 -3.05 16.28
C ILE A 126 10.37 -4.17 15.44
N PHE A 127 10.85 -4.37 14.22
CA PHE A 127 10.39 -5.43 13.33
C PHE A 127 10.67 -6.82 13.94
N ASN A 128 9.62 -7.62 14.14
CA ASN A 128 9.73 -8.95 14.70
C ASN A 128 9.45 -9.99 13.61
N ALA A 129 10.49 -10.60 13.04
CA ALA A 129 10.34 -11.59 11.97
C ALA A 129 9.57 -12.87 12.36
N SER A 130 9.28 -13.08 13.65
CA SER A 130 8.41 -14.17 14.12
C SER A 130 6.92 -13.79 14.14
N GLN A 131 6.58 -12.51 13.98
CA GLN A 131 5.21 -11.99 14.02
C GLN A 131 4.86 -11.21 12.75
N ASP A 132 5.84 -10.53 12.16
CA ASP A 132 5.73 -9.70 10.96
C ASP A 132 6.36 -10.41 9.76
N TYR A 133 5.80 -10.20 8.58
CA TYR A 133 6.32 -10.71 7.31
C TYR A 133 7.06 -9.61 6.56
N ALA A 134 8.33 -9.88 6.22
CA ALA A 134 9.16 -9.05 5.35
C ALA A 134 8.88 -9.39 3.88
N SER A 135 7.62 -9.28 3.51
CA SER A 135 7.08 -9.60 2.19
C SER A 135 5.76 -8.85 1.99
N PRO A 136 5.22 -8.84 0.76
CA PRO A 136 3.89 -8.28 0.51
C PRO A 136 2.75 -9.04 1.19
N PHE A 137 3.00 -10.26 1.68
CA PHE A 137 1.98 -11.13 2.25
C PHE A 137 1.35 -10.54 3.53
N ASP A 138 0.03 -10.66 3.65
CA ASP A 138 -0.71 -10.34 4.86
C ASP A 138 -0.92 -11.59 5.72
N GLY A 139 -0.10 -11.75 6.76
CA GLY A 139 -0.37 -12.74 7.80
C GLY A 139 -1.29 -12.27 8.92
N ASP A 140 -1.71 -10.99 8.91
CA ASP A 140 -2.53 -10.40 9.97
C ASP A 140 -4.04 -10.55 9.72
N GLY A 141 -4.45 -10.79 8.46
CA GLY A 141 -5.85 -10.95 8.03
C GLY A 141 -6.63 -9.63 7.95
N HIS A 142 -5.94 -8.49 7.98
CA HIS A 142 -6.53 -7.14 7.90
C HIS A 142 -6.57 -6.58 6.47
N GLY A 143 -5.67 -7.05 5.61
CA GLY A 143 -5.47 -6.63 4.24
C GLY A 143 -6.41 -7.34 3.28
N SER A 144 -7.70 -6.99 3.30
CA SER A 144 -8.65 -7.50 2.30
C SER A 144 -8.48 -6.85 0.93
N ILE A 145 -7.81 -5.70 0.82
CA ILE A 145 -7.56 -4.90 -0.41
C ILE A 145 -6.27 -4.10 -0.21
N SER A 146 -5.12 -4.65 -0.61
CA SER A 146 -3.82 -3.97 -0.46
C SER A 146 -2.90 -4.25 -1.65
N VAL A 147 -2.12 -3.26 -2.08
CA VAL A 147 -1.14 -3.40 -3.18
C VAL A 147 0.27 -3.13 -2.64
N TYR A 148 0.39 -2.47 -1.49
CA TYR A 148 1.66 -2.13 -0.85
C TYR A 148 1.57 -2.30 0.67
N LYS A 149 2.57 -2.96 1.26
CA LYS A 149 2.68 -3.13 2.72
C LYS A 149 3.63 -2.10 3.32
N ALA A 150 3.13 -1.20 4.16
CA ALA A 150 3.95 -0.29 4.96
C ALA A 150 3.41 -0.09 6.40
N LEU A 151 2.29 -0.74 6.71
CA LEU A 151 1.69 -0.81 8.03
C LEU A 151 1.77 -2.25 8.55
N TYR A 152 1.69 -2.41 9.85
CA TYR A 152 1.86 -3.64 10.62
C TYR A 152 0.90 -3.59 11.80
N LYS A 153 0.34 -4.73 12.19
CA LYS A 153 -0.69 -4.77 13.24
C LYS A 153 -0.18 -4.36 14.62
N SER A 154 1.04 -4.76 14.96
CA SER A 154 1.61 -4.60 16.30
C SER A 154 2.01 -3.16 16.61
N PHE A 155 2.47 -2.41 15.61
CA PHE A 155 2.99 -1.04 15.80
C PHE A 155 2.44 -0.01 14.81
N GLY A 156 1.55 -0.41 13.89
CA GLY A 156 1.13 0.43 12.78
C GLY A 156 2.24 0.54 11.74
N GLY A 157 2.68 1.74 11.38
CA GLY A 157 3.82 1.90 10.47
C GLY A 157 4.57 3.20 10.72
N PHE A 158 5.64 3.41 9.96
CA PHE A 158 6.42 4.64 10.04
C PHE A 158 6.09 5.53 8.85
N ALA A 159 5.94 6.84 9.09
CA ALA A 159 5.68 7.81 8.03
C ALA A 159 6.70 7.73 6.87
N VAL A 160 7.95 7.33 7.15
CA VAL A 160 8.99 7.18 6.13
C VAL A 160 8.75 5.98 5.20
N ASP A 161 8.28 4.85 5.74
CA ASP A 161 7.96 3.67 4.93
C ASP A 161 6.68 3.92 4.12
N VAL A 162 5.73 4.64 4.71
CA VAL A 162 4.50 5.09 4.04
C VAL A 162 4.82 6.04 2.89
N VAL A 163 5.65 7.07 3.10
CA VAL A 163 6.00 7.98 2.00
C VAL A 163 6.85 7.28 0.95
N ALA A 164 7.73 6.35 1.32
CA ALA A 164 8.44 5.52 0.35
C ALA A 164 7.46 4.70 -0.52
N ALA A 165 6.41 4.14 0.09
CA ALA A 165 5.35 3.47 -0.64
C ALA A 165 4.58 4.43 -1.55
N ILE A 166 4.24 5.64 -1.09
CA ILE A 166 3.57 6.67 -1.90
C ILE A 166 4.43 7.07 -3.10
N ASP A 167 5.71 7.38 -2.88
CA ASP A 167 6.64 7.79 -3.93
C ASP A 167 6.83 6.68 -4.98
N HIS A 168 6.79 5.42 -4.55
CA HIS A 168 6.88 4.27 -5.45
C HIS A 168 5.68 4.17 -6.40
N VAL A 169 4.50 4.66 -5.98
CA VAL A 169 3.24 4.46 -6.70
C VAL A 169 2.70 5.71 -7.35
N HIS A 170 3.22 6.89 -6.98
CA HIS A 170 2.73 8.20 -7.39
C HIS A 170 2.64 8.39 -8.91
N MET A 171 3.42 7.64 -9.70
CA MET A 171 3.40 7.67 -11.16
C MET A 171 2.74 6.44 -11.82
N LEU A 172 2.27 5.48 -11.03
CA LEU A 172 1.79 4.18 -11.53
C LEU A 172 0.30 3.94 -11.30
N ILE A 173 -0.36 4.80 -10.53
CA ILE A 173 -1.76 4.62 -10.13
C ILE A 173 -2.60 5.84 -10.48
N ASN A 174 -3.88 5.62 -10.75
CA ASN A 174 -4.84 6.69 -10.97
C ASN A 174 -5.37 7.26 -9.66
N SER A 175 -5.40 6.45 -8.60
CA SER A 175 -5.87 6.84 -7.28
C SER A 175 -5.08 6.10 -6.20
N LEU A 176 -4.77 6.82 -5.12
CA LEU A 176 -4.11 6.28 -3.94
C LEU A 176 -5.09 6.28 -2.78
N SER A 177 -5.29 5.10 -2.18
CA SER A 177 -6.03 4.95 -0.94
C SER A 177 -5.07 4.61 0.20
N MET A 178 -5.12 5.42 1.25
CA MET A 178 -4.42 5.15 2.51
C MET A 178 -5.46 5.01 3.61
N LYS A 179 -5.42 3.89 4.34
CA LYS A 179 -6.18 3.74 5.58
C LYS A 179 -5.45 4.45 6.71
N SER A 180 -5.74 5.74 6.89
CA SER A 180 -5.27 6.54 8.02
C SER A 180 -6.48 7.15 8.75
N MET A 181 -6.51 7.07 10.08
CA MET A 181 -7.61 7.61 10.90
C MET A 181 -7.39 9.09 11.23
N ASN A 182 -8.53 9.80 11.30
CA ASN A 182 -8.69 11.13 11.87
C ASN A 182 -7.97 11.29 13.23
N ILE A 183 -7.45 12.50 13.42
CA ILE A 183 -6.87 13.05 14.66
C ILE A 183 -7.90 13.03 15.79
#